data_AF-A0A8J7EP66-F1
#
_entry.id   AF-A0A8J7EP66-F1
#
_cell.length_a   1.000
_cell.length_b   1.000
_cell.length_c   1.000
_cell.angle_alpha   90.00
_cell.angle_beta   90.00
_cell.angle_gamma   90.00
#
_symmetry.space_group_name_H-M   'P 1'
#
loop_
_entity.id
_entity.type
_entity.pdbx_description
1 polymer ?
#
loop_
_entity_poly.entity_id
_entity_poly.type
_entity_poly.pdbx_seq_one_letter_code
_entity_poly.pdbx_strand_id
1 'polypeptide(L)' 'MTNPNDNIFPLDAGEIAFGQCGLTKREYFAAKAMEGLLAAELIDSHSYPRDLADMAVQRADALITALNQQRTD' A
#
# COMPACT_ATOMS: atom_id res chain seq x y z
N MET A 1 -13.79 8.38 -3.24
CA MET A 1 -13.20 7.05 -3.49
C MET A 1 -11.68 7.15 -3.40
N THR A 2 -11.02 6.23 -2.70
CA THR A 2 -9.56 6.10 -2.57
C THR A 2 -8.97 5.51 -3.86
N ASN A 3 -8.28 6.32 -4.66
CA ASN A 3 -7.58 5.86 -5.85
C ASN A 3 -6.17 5.32 -5.47
N PRO A 4 -5.83 4.06 -5.80
CA PRO A 4 -4.57 3.42 -5.42
C PRO A 4 -3.31 4.15 -5.91
N ASN A 5 -3.40 4.82 -7.05
CA ASN A 5 -2.26 5.48 -7.71
C ASN A 5 -2.04 6.94 -7.27
N ASP A 6 -2.90 7.46 -6.40
CA ASP A 6 -2.68 8.79 -5.83
C ASP A 6 -1.51 8.74 -4.83
N ASN A 7 -0.83 9.87 -4.63
CA ASN A 7 0.14 10.04 -3.56
C ASN A 7 -0.50 9.76 -2.19
N ILE A 8 0.21 9.02 -1.33
CA ILE A 8 -0.24 8.76 0.04
C ILE A 8 -0.27 10.04 0.89
N PHE A 9 0.64 10.98 0.61
CA PHE A 9 0.68 12.31 1.19
C PHE A 9 0.46 13.34 0.06
N PRO A 10 -0.81 13.67 -0.25
CA PRO A 10 -1.10 14.71 -1.23
C PRO A 10 -0.62 16.05 -0.68
N LEU A 11 -0.06 16.87 -1.57
CA LEU A 11 0.33 18.24 -1.25
C LEU A 11 -0.90 19.13 -1.15
N ASP A 12 -0.87 20.10 -0.24
CA ASP A 12 -1.94 21.07 -0.10
C ASP A 12 -1.92 22.11 -1.23
N ALA A 13 -3.07 22.73 -1.48
CA ALA A 13 -3.21 23.75 -2.52
C ALA A 13 -2.28 24.95 -2.23
N GLY A 14 -1.21 25.08 -3.02
CA GLY A 14 -0.20 26.14 -2.88
C GLY A 14 1.21 25.63 -2.62
N GLU A 15 1.38 24.33 -2.32
CA GLU A 15 2.70 23.73 -2.20
C GLU A 15 3.30 23.42 -3.57
N ILE A 16 4.52 23.90 -3.81
CA ILE A 16 5.20 23.69 -5.09
C ILE A 16 5.81 22.29 -5.10
N ALA A 17 5.16 21.39 -5.83
CA ALA A 17 5.57 20.02 -6.04
C ALA A 17 6.73 19.93 -7.07
N PHE A 18 7.96 20.26 -6.68
CA PHE A 18 9.11 19.96 -7.53
C PHE A 18 9.40 18.46 -7.52
N GLY A 19 8.88 17.76 -8.55
CA GLY A 19 9.08 16.33 -8.76
C GLY A 19 8.29 15.49 -7.77
N GLN A 20 7.00 15.27 -8.02
CA GLN A 20 6.17 14.30 -7.29
C GLN A 20 6.75 12.87 -7.42
N CYS A 21 7.79 12.59 -6.66
CA CYS A 21 8.40 11.29 -6.43
C CYS A 21 8.02 10.90 -5.00
N GLY A 22 6.77 10.46 -4.82
CA GLY A 22 6.26 9.96 -3.55
C GLY A 22 5.69 8.56 -3.72
N LEU A 23 5.51 7.84 -2.61
CA LEU A 23 4.80 6.58 -2.64
C LEU A 23 3.33 6.80 -2.99
N THR A 24 2.80 5.97 -3.86
CA THR A 24 1.35 5.84 -4.05
C THR A 24 0.71 5.21 -2.81
N LYS A 25 -0.60 5.41 -2.65
CA LYS A 25 -1.37 4.78 -1.56
C LYS A 25 -1.20 3.26 -1.57
N ARG A 26 -1.21 2.65 -2.76
CA ARG A 26 -1.00 1.20 -2.94
C ARG A 26 0.39 0.76 -2.47
N GLU A 27 1.44 1.46 -2.90
CA GLU A 27 2.82 1.12 -2.52
C GLU A 27 3.05 1.28 -1.02
N TYR A 28 2.50 2.34 -0.42
CA TYR A 28 2.60 2.55 1.03
C TYR A 28 1.91 1.42 1.80
N PHE A 29 0.67 1.06 1.46
CA PHE A 29 -0.02 -0.04 2.13
C PHE A 29 0.64 -1.39 1.89
N ALA A 30 1.18 -1.63 0.69
CA ALA A 30 1.93 -2.84 0.41
C ALA A 30 3.21 -2.90 1.26
N ALA A 31 3.95 -1.80 1.41
CA ALA A 31 5.12 -1.72 2.29
C ALA A 31 4.75 -2.05 3.76
N LYS A 32 3.66 -1.46 4.28
CA LYS A 32 3.17 -1.75 5.64
C LYS A 32 2.74 -3.21 5.82
N ALA A 33 2.10 -3.80 4.81
CA ALA A 33 1.73 -5.21 4.82
C ALA A 33 2.99 -6.11 4.81
N MET A 34 3.98 -5.77 3.99
CA MET A 34 5.26 -6.48 3.93
C MET A 34 6.01 -6.40 5.26
N GLU A 35 6.09 -5.23 5.90
CA GLU A 35 6.67 -5.09 7.25
C GLU A 35 6.04 -6.06 8.24
N GLY A 36 4.71 -6.16 8.26
CA GLY A 36 3.99 -7.11 9.13
C GLY A 36 4.26 -8.57 8.80
N LEU A 37 4.30 -8.93 7.51
CA LEU A 37 4.62 -10.29 7.06
C LEU A 37 6.04 -10.71 7.44
N LEU A 38 7.00 -9.80 7.31
CA LEU A 38 8.40 -10.03 7.69
C LEU A 38 8.57 -10.14 9.21
N ALA A 39 7.89 -9.27 9.97
CA ALA A 39 7.97 -9.27 11.43
C ALA A 39 7.32 -10.49 12.10
N ALA A 40 6.30 -11.08 11.45
CA ALA A 40 5.55 -12.21 12.00
C ALA A 40 6.30 -13.55 11.96
N GLU A 41 7.55 -13.60 11.47
CA GLU A 41 8.29 -14.85 11.17
C GLU A 41 7.43 -15.87 10.39
N LEU A 42 6.44 -15.40 9.61
CA LEU A 42 5.70 -16.22 8.65
C LEU A 42 6.61 -16.77 7.54
N ILE A 43 7.87 -16.33 7.53
CA ILE A 43 8.95 -16.85 6.71
C ILE A 43 9.36 -18.22 7.28
N ASP A 44 8.49 -19.21 7.11
CA ASP A 44 8.98 -20.58 7.07
C ASP A 44 10.03 -20.66 5.95
N SER A 45 10.99 -21.58 6.08
CA SER A 45 12.15 -21.78 5.16
C SER A 45 11.80 -21.89 3.66
N HIS A 46 10.51 -21.98 3.33
CA HIS A 46 9.92 -22.09 1.99
C HIS A 46 9.28 -20.79 1.47
N SER A 47 9.29 -19.70 2.23
CA SER A 47 8.68 -18.44 1.82
C SER A 47 9.62 -17.68 0.89
N TYR A 48 9.37 -17.75 -0.41
CA TYR A 48 10.19 -17.03 -1.37
C TYR A 48 9.90 -15.53 -1.31
N PRO A 49 10.90 -14.64 -1.45
CA PRO A 49 10.71 -13.18 -1.42
C PRO A 49 9.62 -12.68 -2.38
N ARG A 50 9.44 -13.37 -3.51
CA ARG A 50 8.38 -13.07 -4.49
C ARG A 50 6.98 -13.29 -3.92
N ASP A 51 6.77 -14.39 -3.21
CA ASP A 51 5.46 -14.72 -2.65
C ASP A 51 5.05 -13.71 -1.57
N LEU A 52 6.02 -13.28 -0.75
CA LEU A 52 5.81 -12.24 0.25
C LEU A 52 5.46 -10.89 -0.39
N ALA A 53 6.11 -10.54 -1.51
CA ALA A 53 5.78 -9.33 -2.27
C ALA A 53 4.38 -9.39 -2.86
N ASP A 54 4.03 -10.51 -3.50
CA ASP A 54 2.71 -10.69 -4.10
C ASP A 54 1.61 -10.66 -3.02
N MET A 55 1.84 -11.31 -1.87
CA MET A 55 0.93 -11.24 -0.72
C MET A 55 0.75 -9.82 -0.20
N ALA A 56 1.83 -9.07 -0.02
CA ALA A 56 1.77 -7.69 0.46
C ALA A 56 0.92 -6.79 -0.45
N VAL A 57 1.12 -6.90 -1.76
CA VAL A 57 0.34 -6.16 -2.78
C VAL A 57 -1.13 -6.56 -2.76
N GLN A 58 -1.43 -7.87 -2.69
CA GLN A 58 -2.82 -8.35 -2.61
C GLN A 58 -3.55 -7.84 -1.37
N ARG A 59 -2.85 -7.79 -0.22
CA ARG A 59 -3.42 -7.24 1.03
C ARG A 59 -3.71 -5.74 0.91
N ALA A 60 -2.82 -4.98 0.27
CA ALA A 60 -3.04 -3.56 -0.01
C ALA A 60 -4.27 -3.34 -0.91
N ASP A 61 -4.38 -4.09 -2.00
CA ASP A 61 -5.50 -3.98 -2.96
C ASP A 61 -6.85 -4.34 -2.30
N ALA A 62 -6.86 -5.40 -1.46
CA ALA A 62 -8.04 -5.80 -0.70
C ALA A 62 -8.48 -4.71 0.29
N LEU A 63 -7.53 -4.08 1.01
CA LEU A 63 -7.82 -2.98 1.93
C LEU A 63 -8.40 -1.76 1.21
N ILE A 64 -7.79 -1.34 0.10
CA ILE A 64 -8.28 -0.20 -0.69
C ILE A 64 -9.71 -0.47 -1.18
N THR A 65 -9.98 -1.68 -1.66
CA THR A 65 -11.32 -2.10 -2.09
C THR A 65 -12.34 -1.99 -0.95
N ALA A 66 -12.01 -2.54 0.23
CA ALA A 66 -12.90 -2.48 1.40
C ALA A 66 -13.18 -1.03 1.84
N LEU A 67 -12.16 -0.18 1.89
CA LEU A 67 -12.31 1.24 2.25
C LEU A 67 -13.18 2.02 1.25
N ASN A 68 -13.14 1.63 -0.03
CA ASN A 68 -13.98 2.22 -1.06
C ASN A 68 -15.44 1.80 -0.95
N GLN A 69 -15.70 0.57 -0.53
CA GLN A 69 -17.06 0.06 -0.29
C GLN A 69 -17.70 0.69 0.95
N GLN A 70 -16.93 0.99 1.99
CA GLN A 70 -17.41 1.65 3.21
C GLN A 70 -17.76 3.13 3.03
N ARG A 71 -17.38 3.75 1.90
CA ARG A 71 -17.61 5.19 1.64
C ARG A 71 -18.83 5.45 0.76
N THR A 72 -19.80 4.53 0.75
CA THR A 72 -21.02 4.61 -0.08
C THR A 72 -22.21 5.23 0.69
N ASP A 73 -21.93 6.11 1.64
CA ASP A 73 -22.91 6.83 2.47
C ASP A 73 -23.14 8.26 1.96
#